data_AF-A0A9J6H1M6-F1
#
_entry.id   AF-A0A9J6H1M6-F1
#
_cell.length_a   1.000
_cell.length_b   1.000
_cell.length_c   1.000
_cell.angle_alpha   90.00
_cell.angle_beta   90.00
_cell.angle_gamma   90.00
#
_symmetry.space_group_name_H-M   'P 1'
#
loop_
_entity.id
_entity.type
_entity.pdbx_description
1 polymer ?
#
loop_
_entity_poly.entity_id
_entity_poly.type
_entity_poly.pdbx_seq_one_letter_code
_entity_poly.pdbx_strand_id
1 'polypeptide(L)'
;MSILLEITPQAHKKAPSLYVLNVYCRPKSSSLILQQAIEQATLKAANNPLVITGDFSAAHPLWGYAYINPGGTRLHSLVENQDLTIVTDHSRPTRIRTSVTRDTAPDLTLRKTFLKFN
;
A
#
# COMPACT_ATOMS: atom_id res chain seq x y z
N MET A 1 7.93 8.02 6.34
CA MET A 1 6.93 8.46 7.34
C MET A 1 5.66 7.69 7.07
N SER A 2 4.95 7.27 8.10
CA SER A 2 3.66 6.59 7.96
C SER A 2 2.70 7.09 9.01
N ILE A 3 1.44 7.30 8.64
CA ILE A 3 0.36 7.67 9.55
C ILE A 3 -0.77 6.67 9.37
N LEU A 4 -1.22 6.07 10.47
CA LEU A 4 -2.42 5.24 10.50
C LEU A 4 -3.56 6.06 11.10
N LEU A 5 -4.67 6.14 10.37
CA LEU A 5 -5.91 6.76 10.81
C LEU A 5 -7.00 5.70 10.92
N GLU A 6 -7.84 5.84 11.94
CA GLU A 6 -9.09 5.10 12.07
C GLU A 6 -10.25 6.08 11.88
N ILE A 7 -11.15 5.76 10.95
CA ILE A 7 -12.38 6.51 10.69
C ILE A 7 -13.52 5.70 11.30
N THR A 8 -14.12 6.25 12.35
CA THR A 8 -15.22 5.61 13.08
C THR A 8 -16.58 6.16 12.62
N PRO A 9 -17.58 5.31 12.38
CA PRO A 9 -18.90 5.76 11.95
C PRO A 9 -19.66 6.44 13.10
N GLN A 10 -20.30 7.58 12.79
CA GLN A 10 -20.89 8.48 13.80
C GLN A 10 -22.25 8.00 14.38
N ALA A 11 -23.01 7.17 13.66
CA ALA A 11 -24.43 6.91 14.03
C ALA A 11 -24.91 5.44 13.92
N HIS A 12 -24.20 4.55 13.21
CA HIS A 12 -24.61 3.14 13.11
C HIS A 12 -23.69 2.27 13.95
N LYS A 13 -24.16 1.84 15.13
CA LYS A 13 -23.46 0.97 16.11
C LYS A 13 -23.02 -0.41 15.58
N LYS A 14 -23.16 -0.69 14.27
CA LYS A 14 -22.80 -1.97 13.63
C LYS A 14 -21.93 -1.83 12.38
N ALA A 15 -21.59 -0.62 11.93
CA ALA A 15 -20.70 -0.46 10.78
C ALA A 15 -19.24 -0.62 11.23
N PRO A 16 -18.39 -1.36 10.47
CA PRO A 16 -16.98 -1.49 10.80
C PRO A 16 -16.25 -0.14 10.66
N SER A 17 -15.23 0.09 11.48
CA SER A 17 -14.29 1.21 11.29
C SER A 17 -13.55 1.05 9.97
N LEU A 18 -13.10 2.14 9.35
CA LEU A 18 -12.19 2.11 8.21
C LEU A 18 -10.80 2.53 8.68
N TYR A 19 -9.79 1.70 8.39
CA TYR A 19 -8.40 2.04 8.63
C TYR A 19 -7.74 2.55 7.34
N VAL A 20 -6.99 3.65 7.46
CA VAL A 20 -6.22 4.22 6.36
C VAL A 20 -4.77 4.40 6.81
N LEU A 21 -3.86 3.66 6.19
CA LEU A 21 -2.42 3.84 6.36
C LEU A 21 -1.88 4.67 5.19
N ASN A 22 -1.51 5.92 5.45
CA ASN A 22 -0.80 6.75 4.48
C ASN A 22 0.72 6.56 4.66
N VAL A 23 1.43 6.29 3.57
CA VAL A 23 2.86 5.95 3.56
C VAL A 23 3.63 6.93 2.67
N TYR A 24 4.80 7.34 3.15
CA TYR A 24 5.80 8.00 2.33
C TYR A 24 7.16 7.35 2.59
N CYS A 25 7.70 6.66 1.59
CA CYS A 25 9.00 6.02 1.60
C CYS A 25 9.97 6.82 0.73
N ARG A 26 11.03 7.36 1.34
CA ARG A 26 12.09 7.99 0.55
C ARG A 26 12.80 6.93 -0.30
N PRO A 27 13.24 7.25 -1.52
CA PRO A 27 14.10 6.35 -2.29
C PRO A 27 15.31 5.90 -1.46
N LYS A 28 15.65 4.61 -1.52
CA LYS A 28 16.76 3.98 -0.76
C LYS A 28 16.59 4.00 0.77
N SER A 29 15.41 4.33 1.30
CA SER A 29 15.13 4.18 2.74
C SER A 29 14.99 2.71 3.14
N SER A 30 15.20 2.42 4.43
CA SER A 30 15.06 1.06 4.97
C SER A 30 13.63 0.54 4.79
N SER A 31 13.49 -0.60 4.11
CA SER A 31 12.21 -1.28 3.91
C SER A 31 11.64 -1.92 5.18
N LEU A 32 12.43 -2.00 6.26
CA LEU A 32 12.00 -2.59 7.52
C LEU A 32 10.91 -1.76 8.21
N ILE A 33 11.03 -0.42 8.19
CA ILE A 33 10.04 0.46 8.82
C ILE A 33 8.70 0.39 8.08
N LEU A 34 8.75 0.30 6.74
CA LEU A 34 7.56 0.10 5.92
C LEU A 34 6.87 -1.22 6.25
N GLN A 35 7.65 -2.30 6.34
CA GLN A 35 7.12 -3.60 6.74
C GLN A 35 6.40 -3.53 8.09
N GLN A 36 7.06 -3.00 9.11
CA GLN A 36 6.47 -2.88 10.44
C GLN A 36 5.20 -2.05 10.41
N ALA A 37 5.17 -0.93 9.67
CA ALA A 37 3.97 -0.10 9.54
C ALA A 37 2.80 -0.85 8.91
N ILE A 38 3.05 -1.61 7.83
CA ILE A 38 2.03 -2.41 7.14
C ILE A 38 1.52 -3.53 8.05
N GLU A 39 2.41 -4.30 8.68
CA GLU A 39 2.04 -5.38 9.60
C GLU A 39 1.21 -4.85 10.77
N GLN A 40 1.63 -3.75 11.40
CA GLN A 40 0.89 -3.14 12.51
C GLN A 40 -0.47 -2.58 12.07
N ALA A 41 -0.57 -1.99 10.88
CA ALA A 41 -1.86 -1.53 10.35
C ALA A 41 -2.79 -2.70 10.05
N THR A 42 -2.29 -3.79 9.47
CA THR A 42 -3.05 -5.01 9.21
C THR A 42 -3.54 -5.64 10.51
N LEU A 43 -2.70 -5.71 11.54
CA LEU A 43 -3.07 -6.20 12.87
C LEU A 43 -4.14 -5.32 13.53
N LYS A 44 -3.98 -3.99 13.48
CA LYS A 44 -4.94 -3.04 14.06
C LYS A 44 -6.29 -3.05 13.35
N ALA A 45 -6.29 -3.15 12.03
CA ALA A 45 -7.51 -3.27 11.26
C ALA A 45 -8.24 -4.59 11.56
N ALA A 46 -7.51 -5.68 11.79
CA ALA A 46 -8.05 -7.01 12.00
C ALA A 46 -9.05 -7.39 10.88
N ASN A 47 -10.34 -7.41 11.20
CA ASN A 47 -11.44 -7.72 10.27
C ASN A 47 -12.11 -6.48 9.67
N ASN A 48 -11.68 -5.29 10.08
CA ASN A 48 -12.14 -4.04 9.51
C ASN A 48 -11.45 -3.75 8.16
N PRO A 49 -12.11 -3.03 7.24
CA PRO A 49 -11.48 -2.57 6.01
C PRO A 49 -10.19 -1.78 6.27
N LEU A 50 -9.16 -2.07 5.49
CA LEU A 50 -7.88 -1.35 5.50
C LEU A 50 -7.52 -0.91 4.07
N VAL A 51 -7.19 0.37 3.95
CA VAL A 51 -6.58 0.96 2.75
C VAL A 51 -5.17 1.42 3.12
N ILE A 52 -4.18 0.99 2.35
CA ILE A 52 -2.79 1.46 2.48
C ILE A 52 -2.47 2.23 1.21
N THR A 53 -2.02 3.47 1.32
CA THR A 53 -1.80 4.31 0.14
C THR A 53 -0.61 5.25 0.32
N GLY A 54 -0.03 5.71 -0.79
CA GLY A 54 0.99 6.76 -0.81
C GLY A 54 2.17 6.42 -1.71
N ASP A 55 3.29 7.12 -1.53
CA ASP A 55 4.52 6.93 -2.32
C ASP A 55 5.42 5.89 -1.66
N PHE A 56 5.57 4.74 -2.32
CA PHE A 56 6.41 3.65 -1.85
C PHE A 56 7.84 3.73 -2.38
N SER A 57 8.04 4.42 -3.52
CA SER A 57 9.31 4.47 -4.24
C SER A 57 10.00 3.08 -4.39
N ALA A 58 9.18 2.03 -4.48
CA ALA A 58 9.56 0.63 -4.53
C ALA A 58 9.33 0.13 -5.96
N ALA A 59 10.38 -0.26 -6.68
CA ALA A 59 10.28 -0.61 -8.09
C ALA A 59 9.95 -2.09 -8.25
N HIS A 60 8.86 -2.40 -8.96
CA HIS A 60 8.48 -3.77 -9.33
C HIS A 60 7.69 -3.82 -10.65
N PRO A 61 7.87 -4.84 -11.50
CA PRO A 61 7.11 -4.99 -12.74
C PRO A 61 5.59 -5.07 -12.59
N LEU A 62 5.10 -5.67 -11.52
CA LEU A 62 3.66 -5.78 -11.24
C LEU A 62 2.91 -4.45 -11.15
N TRP A 63 3.63 -3.36 -10.88
CA TRP A 63 3.06 -2.01 -10.89
C TRP A 63 3.85 -1.08 -11.82
N GLY A 64 4.33 -1.61 -12.95
CA GLY A 64 4.73 -0.81 -14.11
C GLY A 64 6.20 -0.40 -14.18
N TYR A 65 7.08 -0.90 -13.32
CA TYR A 65 8.52 -0.67 -13.47
C TYR A 65 9.17 -1.68 -14.42
N ALA A 66 10.12 -1.23 -15.24
CA ALA A 66 10.91 -2.14 -16.09
C ALA A 66 11.96 -2.97 -15.32
N TYR A 67 12.15 -2.71 -14.03
CA TYR A 67 13.13 -3.36 -13.17
C TYR A 67 12.56 -3.55 -11.76
N ILE A 68 13.21 -4.41 -11.00
CA ILE A 68 12.91 -4.65 -9.59
C ILE A 68 14.02 -4.08 -8.70
N ASN A 69 13.66 -3.50 -7.56
CA ASN A 69 14.62 -3.13 -6.51
C ASN A 69 14.30 -3.87 -5.19
N PRO A 70 15.21 -3.89 -4.21
CA PRO A 70 14.98 -4.62 -2.95
C PRO A 70 13.72 -4.16 -2.20
N GLY A 71 13.36 -2.87 -2.30
CA GLY A 71 12.12 -2.34 -1.73
C GLY A 71 10.88 -2.92 -2.41
N GLY A 72 10.90 -3.06 -3.74
CA GLY A 72 9.81 -3.65 -4.53
C GLY A 72 9.67 -5.14 -4.28
N THR A 73 10.76 -5.90 -4.19
CA THR A 73 10.72 -7.31 -3.78
C THR A 73 10.05 -7.46 -2.42
N ARG A 74 10.46 -6.63 -1.44
CA ARG A 74 9.91 -6.70 -0.08
C ARG A 74 8.44 -6.28 -0.03
N LEU A 75 8.08 -5.22 -0.73
CA LEU A 75 6.68 -4.79 -0.82
C LEU A 75 5.81 -5.86 -1.46
N HIS A 76 6.28 -6.49 -2.54
CA HIS A 76 5.57 -7.60 -3.17
C HIS A 76 5.37 -8.77 -2.21
N SER A 77 6.41 -9.20 -1.48
CA SER A 77 6.26 -10.24 -0.44
C SER A 77 5.27 -9.84 0.65
N LEU A 78 5.21 -8.56 1.05
CA LEU A 78 4.23 -8.09 2.03
C LEU A 78 2.81 -8.09 1.49
N VAL A 79 2.63 -7.75 0.21
CA VAL A 79 1.33 -7.80 -0.47
C VAL A 79 0.79 -9.23 -0.42
N GLU A 80 1.62 -10.21 -0.80
CA GLU A 80 1.26 -11.63 -0.76
C GLU A 80 1.02 -12.13 0.68
N ASN A 81 1.97 -11.89 1.59
CA ASN A 81 1.91 -12.44 2.96
C ASN A 81 0.80 -11.84 3.84
N GLN A 82 0.25 -10.69 3.47
CA GLN A 82 -0.80 -9.99 4.23
C GLN A 82 -2.16 -9.99 3.51
N ASP A 83 -2.29 -10.78 2.43
CA ASP A 83 -3.48 -10.87 1.59
C ASP A 83 -3.98 -9.49 1.10
N LEU A 84 -3.04 -8.63 0.70
CA LEU A 84 -3.35 -7.31 0.19
C LEU A 84 -3.58 -7.38 -1.32
N THR A 85 -4.48 -6.55 -1.82
CA THR A 85 -4.72 -6.39 -3.25
C THR A 85 -4.23 -5.02 -3.69
N ILE A 86 -3.39 -4.96 -4.72
CA ILE A 86 -3.03 -3.71 -5.39
C ILE A 86 -4.24 -3.26 -6.23
N VAL A 87 -4.68 -2.02 -6.00
CA VAL A 87 -5.81 -1.40 -6.72
C VAL A 87 -5.31 -0.43 -7.79
N THR A 88 -4.06 0.01 -7.72
CA THR A 88 -3.46 0.94 -8.70
C THR A 88 -3.45 0.34 -10.10
N ASP A 89 -4.03 1.07 -11.05
CA ASP A 89 -3.92 0.77 -12.47
C ASP A 89 -2.53 1.16 -12.99
N HIS A 90 -1.69 0.16 -13.23
CA HIS A 90 -0.32 0.34 -13.69
C HIS A 90 -0.18 0.81 -15.14
N SER A 91 -1.27 0.78 -15.93
CA SER A 91 -1.28 1.38 -17.27
C SER A 91 -1.29 2.91 -17.24
N ARG A 92 -1.55 3.50 -16.06
CA ARG A 92 -1.64 4.94 -15.84
C ARG A 92 -0.57 5.37 -14.84
N PRO A 93 0.60 5.84 -15.30
CA PRO A 93 1.70 6.17 -14.41
C PRO A 93 1.33 7.30 -13.46
N THR A 94 1.65 7.15 -12.17
CA THR A 94 1.41 8.19 -11.16
C THR A 94 2.51 9.26 -11.15
N ARG A 95 3.66 8.97 -11.76
CA ARG A 95 4.74 9.92 -11.97
C ARG A 95 5.14 9.95 -13.45
N ILE A 96 4.68 11.00 -14.12
CA ILE A 96 5.09 11.36 -15.47
C ILE A 96 6.50 11.97 -15.39
N ARG A 97 7.41 11.50 -16.23
CA ARG A 97 8.79 12.00 -16.25
C ARG A 97 9.16 12.62 -17.59
N THR A 98 10.33 13.28 -17.61
CA THR A 98 10.87 13.98 -18.78
C THR A 98 11.44 13.02 -19.83
N SER A 99 11.83 13.55 -20.98
CA SER A 99 12.33 12.83 -22.19
C SER A 99 13.46 11.81 -21.99
N VAL A 100 14.08 11.74 -20.81
CA VAL A 100 15.23 10.87 -20.50
C VAL A 100 14.83 9.69 -19.60
N THR A 101 13.68 9.74 -18.93
CA THR A 101 13.27 8.73 -17.94
C THR A 101 11.84 8.28 -18.20
N ARG A 102 11.62 6.96 -18.21
CA ARG A 102 10.29 6.38 -18.43
C ARG A 102 9.32 6.76 -17.32
N ASP A 103 8.04 6.79 -17.68
CA ASP A 103 6.94 6.91 -16.75
C ASP A 103 6.93 5.74 -15.75
N THR A 104 6.54 6.03 -14.50
CA THR A 104 6.59 5.06 -13.39
C THR A 104 5.38 5.23 -12.47
N ALA A 105 5.06 4.20 -11.67
CA ALA A 105 4.02 4.27 -10.65
C ALA A 105 4.61 4.03 -9.24
N PRO A 106 5.33 5.01 -8.65
CA PRO A 106 5.79 4.93 -7.26
C PRO A 106 4.65 5.00 -6.24
N ASP A 107 3.52 5.60 -6.63
CA ASP A 107 2.36 5.75 -5.77
C ASP A 107 1.44 4.55 -5.95
N LEU A 108 1.19 3.85 -4.85
CA LEU A 108 0.35 2.67 -4.84
C LEU A 108 -0.81 2.83 -3.87
N THR A 109 -1.91 2.18 -4.19
CA THR A 109 -3.03 1.96 -3.29
C THR A 109 -3.26 0.47 -3.18
N LEU A 110 -3.20 -0.03 -1.94
CA LEU A 110 -3.46 -1.41 -1.57
C LEU A 110 -4.72 -1.44 -0.72
N ARG A 111 -5.50 -2.51 -0.83
CA ARG A 111 -6.61 -2.78 0.07
C ARG A 111 -6.50 -4.16 0.69
N LYS A 112 -6.98 -4.30 1.92
CA LYS A 112 -7.30 -5.60 2.49
C LYS A 112 -8.81 -5.82 2.40
N THR A 113 -9.22 -6.87 1.69
CA THR A 113 -10.64 -7.23 1.58
C THR A 113 -10.96 -8.27 2.66
N PHE A 114 -12.01 -8.06 3.44
CA PHE A 114 -12.50 -9.10 4.34
C PHE A 114 -13.30 -10.14 3.55
N LEU A 115 -12.86 -11.39 3.58
CA LEU A 115 -13.71 -12.52 3.18
C LEU A 115 -14.72 -12.76 4.30
N LYS A 116 -15.99 -12.38 4.06
CA LYS A 116 -17.10 -12.87 4.88
C LYS A 116 -17.26 -14.36 4.58
N PHE A 117 -16.66 -15.21 5.41
CA PHE A 117 -17.12 -16.59 5.48
C PHE A 117 -18.48 -16.57 6.17
N ASN A 118 -19.53 -16.81 5.37
CA ASN A 118 -20.89 -17.05 5.85
C ASN A 118 -20.99 -18.46 6.44
#